data_AF-A0A2Y9RW61-F1
#
_entry.id   AF-A0A2Y9RW61-F1
#
_cell.length_a   1.000
_cell.length_b   1.000
_cell.length_c   1.000
_cell.angle_alpha   90.00
_cell.angle_beta   90.00
_cell.angle_gamma   90.00
#
_symmetry.space_group_name_H-M   'P 1'
#
loop_
_entity.id
_entity.type
_entity.pdbx_description
1 polymer ?
#
loop_
_entity_poly.entity_id
_entity_poly.type
_entity_poly.pdbx_seq_one_letter_code
_entity_poly.pdbx_strand_id
1 'polypeptide(L)'
;FIVKLMLILTYSSLLSQSVFCFNCRDLSTASLRYLSSRQALADIVNFQTEAAKTMGLTTNKWVVFGCSYGGSLAVWSRIKHPDLFAAAVGSSAPMLAKANFYEYFEGVQRSLDTHNSECLKAVKEAFDQVVKMLKRRKYYSKLKSDFM
;
A
#
# COMPACT_ATOMS: atom_id res chain seq x y z
N PHE A 1 25.71 -19.85 -5.38
CA PHE A 1 24.97 -18.66 -4.92
C PHE A 1 23.48 -19.00 -4.87
N ILE A 2 22.93 -19.33 -3.70
CA ILE A 2 21.49 -19.59 -3.53
C ILE A 2 20.88 -18.33 -2.89
N VAL A 3 20.13 -17.55 -3.68
CA VAL A 3 19.30 -16.44 -3.18
C VAL A 3 17.98 -17.05 -2.72
N LYS A 4 17.60 -16.82 -1.45
CA LYS A 4 16.30 -17.27 -0.95
C LYS A 4 15.33 -16.10 -0.87
N LEU A 5 14.17 -16.30 -1.49
CA LEU A 5 13.17 -15.28 -1.79
C LEU A 5 12.18 -15.20 -0.62
N MET A 6 12.09 -14.05 0.05
CA MET A 6 11.01 -13.79 1.00
C MET A 6 9.93 -12.99 0.26
N LEU A 7 8.88 -13.71 -0.18
CA LEU A 7 7.66 -13.09 -0.67
C LEU A 7 6.77 -12.71 0.52
N ILE A 8 6.56 -11.41 0.72
CA ILE A 8 5.49 -10.93 1.58
C ILE A 8 4.22 -10.88 0.72
N LEU A 9 3.47 -11.99 0.69
CA LEU A 9 2.20 -12.08 -0.02
C LEU A 9 1.09 -11.42 0.81
N THR A 10 0.68 -10.22 0.44
CA THR A 10 -0.57 -9.61 0.93
C THR A 10 -1.73 -10.03 0.04
N TYR A 11 -2.18 -11.29 0.15
CA TYR A 11 -3.46 -11.73 -0.41
C TYR A 11 -4.55 -11.62 0.65
N SER A 12 -5.74 -11.14 0.26
CA SER A 12 -6.87 -10.83 1.14
C SER A 12 -7.37 -11.99 2.01
N SER A 13 -7.12 -13.24 1.61
CA SER A 13 -7.45 -14.44 2.39
C SER A 13 -6.42 -14.82 3.46
N LEU A 14 -5.20 -14.24 3.41
CA LEU A 14 -4.11 -14.47 4.37
C LEU A 14 -4.02 -13.41 5.47
N LEU A 15 -4.87 -12.38 5.47
CA LEU A 15 -5.01 -11.45 6.61
C LEU A 15 -5.34 -12.18 7.92
N SER A 16 -5.90 -13.39 7.85
CA SER A 16 -6.18 -14.25 9.01
C SER A 16 -4.94 -14.92 9.63
N GLN A 17 -3.82 -15.04 8.89
CA GLN A 17 -2.61 -15.75 9.36
C GLN A 17 -1.31 -14.95 9.19
N SER A 18 -1.38 -13.68 8.79
CA SER A 18 -0.21 -12.86 8.55
C SER A 18 0.20 -12.05 9.79
N VAL A 19 1.50 -12.14 10.08
CA VAL A 19 2.49 -11.24 10.74
C VAL A 19 2.10 -9.77 11.02
N PHE A 20 1.01 -9.24 10.45
CA PHE A 20 0.58 -7.83 10.55
C PHE A 20 -0.69 -7.59 11.37
N CYS A 21 -1.42 -8.63 11.77
CA CYS A 21 -2.75 -8.45 12.33
C CYS A 21 -2.90 -9.07 13.73
N PHE A 22 -2.60 -8.28 14.76
CA PHE A 22 -3.02 -8.59 16.12
C PHE A 22 -4.55 -8.42 16.18
N ASN A 23 -5.27 -9.54 16.07
CA ASN A 23 -6.74 -9.62 16.12
C ASN A 23 -7.48 -8.95 14.95
N CYS A 24 -7.34 -9.53 13.75
CA CYS A 24 -8.02 -9.10 12.52
C CYS A 24 -9.55 -9.09 12.53
N ARG A 25 -10.18 -9.56 13.62
CA ARG A 25 -11.63 -9.52 13.80
C ARG A 25 -12.09 -8.27 14.55
N ASP A 26 -11.20 -7.63 15.31
CA ASP A 26 -11.49 -6.43 16.09
C ASP A 26 -10.77 -5.22 15.47
N LEU A 27 -11.52 -4.40 14.73
CA LEU A 27 -11.07 -3.15 14.13
C LEU A 27 -11.39 -1.93 15.01
N SER A 28 -11.63 -2.13 16.31
CA SER A 28 -11.79 -1.02 17.26
C SER A 28 -10.49 -0.20 17.36
N THR A 29 -10.62 1.09 17.69
CA THR A 29 -9.47 1.97 17.89
C THR A 29 -8.50 1.45 18.95
N ALA A 30 -9.03 0.79 19.98
CA ALA A 30 -8.25 0.15 21.03
C ALA A 30 -7.38 -0.99 20.48
N SER A 31 -7.91 -1.84 19.60
CA SER A 31 -7.17 -2.91 18.91
C SER A 31 -6.12 -2.34 17.95
N LEU A 32 -6.49 -1.30 17.19
CA LEU A 32 -5.62 -0.65 16.20
C LEU A 32 -4.44 0.14 16.80
N ARG A 33 -4.29 0.22 18.13
CA ARG A 33 -3.12 0.86 18.76
C ARG A 33 -1.77 0.25 18.33
N TYR A 34 -1.77 -1.00 17.87
CA TYR A 34 -0.59 -1.70 17.36
C TYR A 34 -0.39 -1.55 15.85
N LEU A 35 -1.36 -1.00 15.12
CA LEU A 35 -1.29 -0.84 13.67
C LEU A 35 -0.31 0.28 13.31
N SER A 36 0.96 -0.09 13.09
CA SER A 36 1.99 0.85 12.65
C SER A 36 3.00 0.18 11.73
N SER A 37 3.60 0.99 10.83
CA SER A 37 4.70 0.54 9.98
C SER A 37 5.96 0.16 10.78
N ARG A 38 6.11 0.65 12.01
CA ARG A 38 7.21 0.25 12.90
C ARG A 38 7.02 -1.18 13.42
N GLN A 39 5.81 -1.51 13.89
CA GLN A 39 5.49 -2.86 14.36
C GLN A 39 5.62 -3.89 13.23
N ALA A 40 5.00 -3.57 12.10
CA ALA A 40 5.14 -4.25 10.83
C ALA A 40 6.59 -4.64 10.44
N LEU A 41 7.53 -3.69 10.55
CA LEU A 41 8.95 -3.94 10.27
C LEU A 41 9.58 -4.86 11.31
N ALA A 42 9.24 -4.68 12.60
CA ALA A 42 9.70 -5.57 13.66
C ALA A 42 9.21 -7.00 13.45
N ASP A 43 7.97 -7.18 13.00
CA ASP A 43 7.40 -8.48 12.74
C ASP A 43 8.07 -9.17 11.52
N ILE A 44 8.44 -8.40 10.49
CA ILE A 44 9.25 -8.89 9.35
C ILE A 44 10.64 -9.37 9.80
N VAL A 45 11.30 -8.63 10.69
CA VAL A 45 12.61 -9.01 11.26
C VAL A 45 12.49 -10.26 12.12
N ASN A 46 11.45 -10.32 12.97
CA ASN A 46 11.19 -11.48 13.81
C ASN A 46 10.94 -12.72 12.96
N PHE A 47 10.10 -12.62 11.92
CA PHE A 47 9.86 -13.70 10.98
C PHE A 47 11.15 -14.19 10.33
N GLN A 48 11.98 -13.26 9.79
CA GLN A 48 13.23 -13.64 9.15
C GLN A 48 14.18 -14.36 10.13
N THR A 49 14.27 -13.87 11.37
CA THR A 49 15.14 -14.43 12.41
C THR A 49 14.70 -15.84 12.81
N GLU A 50 13.41 -16.02 13.08
CA GLU A 50 12.86 -17.33 13.49
C GLU A 50 12.84 -18.34 12.34
N ALA A 51 12.56 -17.90 11.12
CA ALA A 51 12.66 -18.74 9.93
C ALA A 51 14.12 -19.15 9.67
N ALA A 52 15.08 -18.23 9.81
CA ALA A 52 16.50 -18.54 9.65
C ALA A 52 16.99 -19.57 10.67
N LYS A 53 16.56 -19.46 11.93
CA LYS A 53 16.88 -20.46 12.97
C LYS A 53 16.24 -21.81 12.68
N THR A 54 14.92 -21.82 12.50
CA THR A 54 14.12 -23.05 12.36
C THR A 54 14.50 -23.86 11.13
N MET A 55 14.90 -23.17 10.05
CA MET A 55 15.26 -23.81 8.78
C MET A 55 16.78 -23.94 8.56
N GLY A 56 17.62 -23.55 9.52
CA GLY A 56 19.08 -23.60 9.40
C GLY A 56 19.67 -22.67 8.32
N LEU A 57 19.04 -21.50 8.07
CA LEU A 57 19.40 -20.55 7.01
C LEU A 57 20.17 -19.32 7.53
N THR A 58 21.01 -19.52 8.54
CA THR A 58 21.70 -18.43 9.26
C THR A 58 22.83 -17.77 8.46
N THR A 59 23.39 -18.47 7.46
CA THR A 59 24.45 -17.94 6.57
C THR A 59 23.92 -17.47 5.22
N ASN A 60 22.65 -17.70 4.92
CA ASN A 60 22.03 -17.38 3.65
C ASN A 60 21.77 -15.88 3.51
N LYS A 61 21.83 -15.40 2.27
CA LYS A 61 21.41 -14.04 1.93
C LYS A 61 19.90 -14.00 1.73
N TRP A 62 19.23 -13.10 2.46
CA TRP A 62 17.79 -12.88 2.40
C TRP A 62 17.49 -11.68 1.51
N VAL A 63 16.48 -11.82 0.64
CA VAL A 63 15.99 -10.71 -0.17
C VAL A 63 14.49 -10.54 0.05
N VAL A 64 14.06 -9.32 0.34
CA VAL A 64 12.66 -9.00 0.66
C VAL A 64 11.96 -8.42 -0.56
N PHE A 65 10.78 -8.93 -0.88
CA PHE A 65 9.97 -8.47 -2.00
C PHE A 65 8.63 -7.92 -1.52
N GLY A 66 8.15 -6.87 -2.18
CA GLY A 66 6.82 -6.34 -1.94
C GLY A 66 6.33 -5.41 -3.05
N CYS A 67 5.04 -5.10 -3.01
CA CYS A 67 4.37 -4.16 -3.92
C CYS A 67 3.57 -3.12 -3.12
N SER A 68 3.42 -1.89 -3.64
CA SER A 68 2.69 -0.80 -2.97
C SER A 68 3.21 -0.59 -1.54
N TYR A 69 2.36 -0.52 -0.52
CA TYR A 69 2.77 -0.44 0.88
C TYR A 69 3.69 -1.60 1.30
N GLY A 70 3.45 -2.83 0.83
CA GLY A 70 4.35 -3.96 1.05
C GLY A 70 5.72 -3.75 0.41
N GLY A 71 5.78 -3.03 -0.71
CA GLY A 71 7.02 -2.61 -1.36
C GLY A 71 7.78 -1.58 -0.52
N SER A 72 7.06 -0.60 0.07
CA SER A 72 7.65 0.35 1.02
C SER A 72 8.26 -0.37 2.21
N LEU A 73 7.53 -1.34 2.78
CA LEU A 73 8.01 -2.19 3.87
C LEU A 73 9.23 -3.02 3.47
N ALA A 74 9.23 -3.63 2.28
CA ALA A 74 10.38 -4.39 1.78
C ALA A 74 11.65 -3.53 1.72
N VAL A 75 11.55 -2.35 1.12
CA VAL A 75 12.66 -1.41 1.00
C VAL A 75 13.09 -0.89 2.37
N TRP A 76 12.14 -0.51 3.24
CA TRP A 76 12.44 -0.05 4.60
C TRP A 76 13.09 -1.14 5.46
N SER A 77 12.70 -2.41 5.33
CA SER A 77 13.36 -3.53 6.02
C SER A 77 14.84 -3.62 5.67
N ARG A 78 15.19 -3.53 4.39
CA ARG A 78 16.60 -3.51 3.95
C ARG A 78 17.36 -2.27 4.45
N ILE A 79 16.73 -1.09 4.42
CA ILE A 79 17.35 0.15 4.90
C ILE A 79 17.63 0.09 6.40
N LYS A 80 16.67 -0.43 7.19
CA LYS A 80 16.75 -0.45 8.66
C LYS A 80 17.56 -1.62 9.21
N HIS A 81 17.56 -2.77 8.51
CA HIS A 81 18.25 -3.98 8.92
C HIS A 81 19.14 -4.51 7.79
N PRO A 82 20.20 -3.77 7.42
CA PRO A 82 21.08 -4.15 6.33
C PRO A 82 21.97 -5.37 6.65
N ASP A 83 22.06 -5.74 7.92
CA ASP A 83 22.69 -6.97 8.41
C ASP A 83 21.85 -8.22 8.09
N LEU A 84 20.52 -8.11 8.15
CA LEU A 84 19.60 -9.23 7.95
C LEU A 84 19.22 -9.44 6.49
N PHE A 85 18.91 -8.36 5.77
CA PHE A 85 18.43 -8.43 4.40
C PHE A 85 19.53 -7.97 3.46
N ALA A 86 19.96 -8.79 2.51
CA ALA A 86 21.01 -8.44 1.55
C ALA A 86 20.53 -7.46 0.47
N ALA A 87 19.25 -7.56 0.07
CA ALA A 87 18.63 -6.69 -0.90
C ALA A 87 17.11 -6.61 -0.68
N ALA A 88 16.46 -5.65 -1.33
CA ALA A 88 15.01 -5.54 -1.37
C ALA A 88 14.52 -5.11 -2.74
N VAL A 89 13.31 -5.54 -3.10
CA VAL A 89 12.60 -5.15 -4.33
C VAL A 89 11.22 -4.64 -3.93
N GLY A 90 10.99 -3.34 -4.12
CA GLY A 90 9.71 -2.68 -3.90
C GLY A 90 9.08 -2.23 -5.21
N SER A 91 8.05 -2.92 -5.68
CA SER A 91 7.28 -2.54 -6.87
C SER A 91 6.23 -1.49 -6.52
N SER A 92 6.10 -0.43 -7.31
CA SER A 92 5.12 0.66 -7.08
C SER A 92 5.10 1.18 -5.64
N ALA A 93 6.26 1.19 -4.97
CA ALA A 93 6.39 1.46 -3.55
C ALA A 93 6.42 2.97 -3.25
N PRO A 94 5.41 3.55 -2.57
CA PRO A 94 5.49 4.93 -2.12
C PRO A 94 6.47 5.04 -0.96
N MET A 95 7.67 5.54 -1.23
CA MET A 95 8.72 5.64 -0.22
C MET A 95 8.54 6.81 0.75
N LEU A 96 7.79 7.84 0.34
CA LEU A 96 7.50 9.02 1.14
C LEU A 96 6.04 8.98 1.60
N ALA A 97 5.84 8.91 2.91
CA ALA A 97 4.51 9.05 3.50
C ALA A 97 4.12 10.53 3.51
N LYS A 98 3.29 10.94 2.55
CA LYS A 98 2.75 12.31 2.46
C LYS A 98 1.28 12.30 2.88
N ALA A 99 0.92 13.18 3.82
CA ALA A 99 -0.48 13.35 4.22
C ALA A 99 -1.33 13.89 3.06
N ASN A 100 -0.78 14.87 2.34
CA ASN A 100 -1.32 15.34 1.07
C ASN A 100 -0.41 14.85 -0.06
N PHE A 101 -0.84 13.80 -0.77
CA PHE A 101 -0.11 13.21 -1.89
C PHE A 101 -0.78 13.58 -3.23
N TYR A 102 -0.76 14.87 -3.56
CA TYR A 102 -1.43 15.40 -4.74
C TYR A 102 -0.82 14.89 -6.06
N GLU A 103 0.47 14.53 -6.06
CA GLU A 103 1.17 14.01 -7.23
C GLU A 103 0.57 12.69 -7.73
N TYR A 104 -0.14 11.95 -6.86
CA TYR A 104 -0.93 10.81 -7.27
C TYR A 104 -2.00 11.22 -8.30
N PHE A 105 -2.72 12.32 -8.04
CA PHE A 105 -3.73 12.85 -8.96
C PHE A 105 -3.11 13.45 -10.22
N GLU A 106 -1.91 14.04 -10.14
CA GLU A 106 -1.16 14.45 -11.35
C GLU A 106 -0.80 13.24 -12.22
N GLY A 107 -0.52 12.09 -11.61
CA GLY A 107 -0.36 10.81 -12.29
C GLY A 107 -1.63 10.39 -13.02
N VAL A 108 -2.78 10.41 -12.33
CA VAL A 108 -4.09 10.10 -12.91
C VAL A 108 -4.42 11.05 -14.07
N GLN A 109 -4.16 12.35 -13.90
CA GLN A 109 -4.37 13.35 -14.93
C GLN A 109 -3.57 13.04 -16.19
N ARG A 110 -2.27 12.73 -16.04
CA ARG A 110 -1.40 12.33 -17.16
C ARG A 110 -1.91 11.06 -17.84
N SER A 111 -2.37 10.07 -17.07
CA SER A 111 -2.94 8.85 -17.64
C SER A 111 -4.19 9.12 -18.48
N LEU A 112 -5.09 10.00 -18.03
CA LEU A 112 -6.26 10.41 -18.82
C LEU A 112 -5.84 11.12 -20.11
N ASP A 113 -4.81 11.96 -20.04
CA ASP A 113 -4.29 12.72 -21.18
C ASP A 113 -3.66 11.82 -22.26
N THR A 114 -3.16 10.62 -21.89
CA THR A 114 -2.63 9.65 -22.87
C THR A 114 -3.68 9.04 -23.78
N HIS A 115 -4.96 9.10 -23.42
CA HIS A 115 -6.02 8.55 -24.26
C HIS A 115 -6.38 9.50 -25.42
N ASN A 116 -6.81 10.72 -25.10
CA ASN A 116 -6.95 11.84 -26.02
C ASN A 116 -7.21 13.15 -25.23
N SER A 117 -7.05 14.30 -25.89
CA SER A 117 -7.24 15.62 -25.25
C SER A 117 -8.67 15.87 -24.77
N GLU A 118 -9.67 15.22 -25.36
CA GLU A 118 -11.08 15.38 -24.97
C GLU A 118 -11.43 14.60 -23.68
N CYS A 119 -10.74 13.50 -23.39
CA CYS A 119 -11.00 12.66 -22.21
C CYS A 119 -10.79 13.44 -20.92
N LEU A 120 -9.61 14.07 -20.77
CA LEU A 120 -9.31 14.87 -19.59
C LEU A 120 -10.26 16.06 -19.45
N LYS A 121 -10.57 16.72 -20.57
CA LYS A 121 -11.51 17.86 -20.61
C LYS A 121 -12.92 17.45 -20.19
N ALA A 122 -13.44 16.35 -20.74
CA ALA A 122 -14.77 15.83 -20.41
C ALA A 122 -14.88 15.45 -18.93
N VAL A 123 -13.85 14.79 -18.37
CA VAL A 123 -13.80 14.47 -16.94
C VAL A 123 -13.84 15.76 -16.10
N LYS A 124 -13.03 16.76 -16.44
CA LYS A 124 -13.02 18.05 -15.75
C LYS A 124 -14.38 18.76 -15.80
N GLU A 125 -14.99 18.83 -16.99
CA GLU A 125 -16.29 19.46 -17.19
C GLU A 125 -17.41 18.74 -16.42
N ALA A 126 -17.39 17.41 -16.36
CA ALA A 126 -18.33 16.62 -15.58
C ALA A 126 -18.23 16.95 -14.08
N PHE A 127 -17.00 16.96 -13.53
CA PHE A 127 -16.80 17.34 -12.12
C PHE A 127 -17.23 18.78 -11.83
N ASP A 128 -16.94 19.74 -12.72
CA ASP A 128 -17.38 21.13 -12.57
C ASP A 128 -18.90 21.26 -12.55
N GLN A 129 -19.61 20.47 -13.37
CA GLN A 129 -21.07 20.42 -13.37
C GLN A 129 -21.64 19.84 -12.07
N VAL A 130 -21.08 18.72 -11.59
CA VAL A 130 -21.47 18.11 -10.32
C VAL A 130 -21.29 19.09 -9.16
N VAL A 131 -20.14 19.76 -9.08
CA VAL A 131 -19.88 20.77 -8.03
C VAL A 131 -20.87 21.94 -8.11
N LYS A 132 -21.22 22.41 -9.31
CA LYS A 132 -22.25 23.46 -9.50
C LYS A 132 -23.64 22.98 -9.04
N MET A 133 -23.99 21.73 -9.35
CA MET A 133 -25.28 21.14 -8.96
C MET A 133 -25.38 20.93 -7.46
N LEU A 134 -24.32 20.46 -6.80
CA LEU A 134 -24.26 20.27 -5.35
C LEU A 134 -24.48 21.55 -4.55
N LYS A 135 -24.23 22.73 -5.13
CA LYS A 135 -24.54 24.02 -4.47
C LYS A 135 -26.03 24.33 -4.36
N ARG A 136 -26.91 23.56 -5.03
CA ARG A 136 -28.37 23.83 -5.05
C ARG A 136 -29.15 22.56 -4.71
N ARG A 137 -29.88 22.60 -3.59
CA ARG A 137 -30.71 21.47 -3.10
C ARG A 137 -31.66 20.87 -4.14
N LYS A 138 -32.18 21.68 -5.07
CA LYS A 138 -33.08 21.22 -6.15
C LYS A 138 -32.47 20.16 -7.06
N TYR A 139 -31.14 20.05 -7.12
CA TYR A 139 -30.44 19.05 -7.93
C TYR A 139 -30.07 17.79 -7.17
N TYR A 140 -30.37 17.67 -5.87
CA TYR A 140 -29.95 16.51 -5.07
C TYR A 140 -30.63 15.21 -5.51
N SER A 141 -31.94 15.27 -5.80
CA SER A 141 -32.68 14.11 -6.32
C SER A 141 -32.13 13.65 -7.68
N LYS A 142 -31.79 14.61 -8.54
CA LYS A 142 -31.17 14.35 -9.84
C LYS A 142 -29.77 13.73 -9.70
N LEU A 143 -28.89 14.33 -8.90
CA LEU A 143 -27.55 13.78 -8.64
C LEU A 143 -27.61 12.37 -8.04
N LYS A 144 -28.57 12.12 -7.14
CA LYS A 144 -28.80 10.79 -6.60
C LYS A 144 -29.20 9.81 -7.72
N SER A 145 -30.12 10.19 -8.60
CA SER A 145 -30.54 9.35 -9.72
C SER A 145 -29.46 9.13 -10.78
N ASP A 146 -28.56 10.09 -10.98
CA ASP A 146 -27.53 10.02 -12.03
C ASP A 146 -26.30 9.17 -11.60
N PHE A 147 -26.05 9.01 -10.29
CA PHE A 147 -24.82 8.39 -9.74
C PHE A 147 -25.02 7.26 -8.72
N MET A 148 -26.25 6.93 -8.32
CA MET A 148 -26.58 5.78 -7.46
C MET A 148 -27.60 4.87 -8.13
#